data_AF-A0A851YKI6-F1
#
_entry.id   AF-A0A851YKI6-F1
#
_cell.length_a   1.000
_cell.length_b   1.000
_cell.length_c   1.000
_cell.angle_alpha   90.00
_cell.angle_beta   90.00
_cell.angle_gamma   90.00
#
_symmetry.space_group_name_H-M   'P 1'
#
loop_
_entity.id
_entity.type
_entity.pdbx_description
1 polymer ?
#
loop_
_entity_poly.entity_id
_entity_poly.type
_entity_poly.pdbx_seq_one_letter_code
_entity_poly.pdbx_strand_id
1 'polypeptide(L)' 'QVKIQFESRENKTYSIFKAIVYKTQVVAGINYFIKVQVSDAEYVHLRVFQSLPVENQGPRLVSFQTGKTRDDPLTYF' A
#
# COMPACT_ATOMS: atom_id res chain seq x y z
N GLN A 1 -2.75 3.41 10.10
CA GLN A 1 -1.31 3.77 10.10
C GLN A 1 -0.74 3.96 8.68
N VAL A 2 -0.92 3.01 7.76
CA VAL A 2 -0.36 3.10 6.39
C VAL A 2 -0.89 4.30 5.59
N LYS A 3 -2.20 4.60 5.67
CA LYS A 3 -2.81 5.76 5.02
C LYS A 3 -2.07 7.06 5.35
N ILE A 4 -1.84 7.33 6.64
CA ILE A 4 -1.13 8.53 7.12
C ILE A 4 0.30 8.58 6.58
N GLN A 5 1.01 7.44 6.58
CA GLN A 5 2.37 7.37 6.03
C GLN A 5 2.39 7.69 4.52
N PHE A 6 1.38 7.23 3.79
CA PHE A 6 1.23 7.48 2.36
C PHE A 6 0.89 8.95 2.09
N GLU A 7 -0.15 9.49 2.72
CA GLU A 7 -0.59 10.88 2.58
C GLU A 7 0.53 11.87 2.92
N SER A 8 1.31 11.58 3.96
CA SER A 8 2.46 12.39 4.34
C SER A 8 3.58 12.38 3.30
N ARG A 9 3.85 11.23 2.65
CA ARG A 9 4.89 11.14 1.60
C ARG A 9 4.44 11.72 0.26
N GLU A 10 3.15 11.68 -0.03
CA GLU A 10 2.58 12.27 -1.25
C GLU A 10 2.23 13.76 -1.07
N ASN A 11 2.23 14.27 0.17
CA ASN A 11 1.79 15.62 0.51
C ASN A 11 0.35 15.92 0.02
N LYS A 12 -0.53 14.93 0.17
CA LYS A 12 -1.93 14.97 -0.27
C LYS A 12 -2.78 14.10 0.65
N THR A 13 -4.01 14.52 0.92
CA THR A 13 -4.99 13.73 1.67
C THR A 13 -6.01 13.10 0.73
N TYR A 14 -6.58 11.97 1.16
CA TYR A 14 -7.55 11.21 0.40
C TYR A 14 -8.81 10.94 1.21
N SER A 15 -9.97 11.31 0.67
CA SER A 15 -11.27 10.97 1.26
C SER A 15 -11.57 9.47 1.10
N ILE A 16 -11.19 8.88 -0.02
CA ILE A 16 -11.31 7.44 -0.30
C ILE A 16 -9.95 6.77 -0.11
N PHE A 17 -9.92 5.65 0.61
CA PHE A 17 -8.69 4.86 0.78
C PHE A 17 -9.03 3.39 0.99
N LYS A 18 -9.53 2.75 -0.07
CA LYS A 18 -10.11 1.40 0.00
C LYS A 18 -9.18 0.38 -0.66
N ALA A 19 -8.70 -0.61 0.09
CA ALA A 19 -7.97 -1.73 -0.48
C ALA A 19 -8.93 -2.63 -1.29
N ILE A 20 -8.51 -3.01 -2.50
CA ILE A 20 -9.34 -3.77 -3.44
C ILE A 20 -8.73 -5.15 -3.73
N VAL A 21 -7.41 -5.21 -3.93
CA VAL A 21 -6.66 -6.45 -4.19
C VAL A 21 -5.34 -6.38 -3.46
N TYR A 22 -4.83 -7.51 -2.98
CA TYR A 22 -3.48 -7.61 -2.46
C TYR A 22 -2.76 -8.87 -2.94
N LYS A 23 -1.43 -8.83 -2.88
CA LYS A 23 -0.51 -9.95 -3.04
C LYS A 23 0.49 -9.93 -1.88
N THR A 24 1.08 -11.08 -1.58
CA THR A 24 2.06 -11.22 -0.50
C THR A 24 3.38 -11.77 -1.01
N GLN A 25 4.47 -11.38 -0.36
CA GLN A 25 5.79 -11.95 -0.53
C GLN A 25 6.39 -12.18 0.86
N VAL A 26 6.70 -13.44 1.18
CA VAL A 26 7.32 -13.83 2.46
C VAL A 26 8.81 -13.49 2.43
N VAL A 27 9.30 -12.89 3.52
CA VAL A 27 10.70 -12.55 3.79
C VAL A 27 10.97 -12.82 5.28
N ALA A 28 11.96 -12.16 5.90
CA ALA A 28 12.01 -12.02 7.37
C ALA A 28 10.88 -11.07 7.83
N GLY A 29 9.62 -11.50 7.67
CA GLY A 29 8.41 -10.68 7.69
C GLY A 29 7.57 -10.91 6.43
N ILE A 30 6.64 -10.01 6.12
CA ILE A 30 5.77 -10.09 4.94
C ILE A 30 5.73 -8.74 4.22
N ASN A 31 6.05 -8.73 2.92
CA ASN A 31 5.69 -7.63 2.06
C ASN A 31 4.28 -7.84 1.51
N TYR A 32 3.39 -6.89 1.79
CA TYR A 32 2.08 -6.76 1.16
C TYR A 32 2.17 -5.78 0.00
N PHE A 33 1.76 -6.22 -1.17
CA PHE A 33 1.50 -5.36 -2.32
C PHE A 33 -0.01 -5.15 -2.36
N ILE A 34 -0.48 -3.90 -2.31
CA ILE A 34 -1.89 -3.58 -2.11
C ILE A 34 -2.32 -2.58 -3.18
N LYS A 35 -3.36 -2.93 -3.95
CA LYS A 35 -4.07 -2.00 -4.82
C LYS A 35 -5.14 -1.27 -4.02
N VAL A 36 -5.04 0.05 -3.95
CA VAL A 36 -5.92 0.92 -3.16
C VAL A 36 -6.62 1.90 -4.09
N GLN A 37 -7.95 1.95 -4.03
CA GLN A 37 -8.75 2.98 -4.66
C GLN A 37 -8.65 4.28 -3.85
N VAL A 38 -8.33 5.38 -4.51
CA VAL A 38 -8.16 6.70 -3.88
C VAL A 38 -9.08 7.78 -4.45
N SER A 39 -9.72 7.53 -5.60
CA SER A 39 -10.88 8.26 -6.11
C SER A 39 -11.75 7.32 -6.96
N ASP A 40 -12.76 7.84 -7.67
CA ASP A 40 -13.62 7.01 -8.53
C ASP A 40 -12.84 6.31 -9.65
N ALA A 41 -11.82 6.98 -10.20
CA ALA A 41 -11.01 6.48 -11.32
C ALA A 41 -9.52 6.28 -10.98
N GLU A 42 -9.04 6.80 -9.84
CA GLU A 42 -7.63 6.76 -9.45
C GLU A 42 -7.35 5.69 -8.41
N TYR A 43 -6.24 4.98 -8.64
CA TYR A 43 -5.72 3.93 -7.79
C TYR A 43 -4.24 4.19 -7.50
N VAL A 44 -3.79 3.60 -6.40
CA VAL A 44 -2.38 3.58 -6.00
C VAL A 44 -2.00 2.15 -5.65
N HIS A 45 -0.76 1.78 -5.93
CA HIS A 45 -0.20 0.51 -5.48
C HIS A 45 0.76 0.77 -4.33
N LEU A 46 0.56 0.12 -3.20
CA LEU A 46 1.39 0.26 -2.01
C LEU A 46 2.21 -1.00 -1.80
N ARG A 47 3.46 -0.84 -1.38
CA ARG A 47 4.26 -1.90 -0.78
C ARG A 47 4.38 -1.64 0.71
N VAL A 48 3.81 -2.51 1.52
CA VAL A 48 3.78 -2.40 2.98
C VAL A 48 4.55 -3.57 3.57
N PHE A 49 5.51 -3.29 4.44
CA PHE A 49 6.21 -4.32 5.20
C PHE A 49 5.53 -4.50 6.55
N GLN A 50 5.21 -5.76 6.86
CA GLN A 50 4.78 -6.21 8.18
C GLN A 50 5.92 -7.04 8.77
N SER A 51 6.45 -6.59 9.90
CA SER A 51 7.48 -7.34 10.63
C SER A 51 6.93 -8.62 11.24
N LEU A 52 7.84 -9.48 11.71
CA LEU A 52 7.50 -10.69 12.43
C LEU A 52 6.74 -10.35 13.73
N PRO A 53 5.80 -11.20 14.21
CA PRO A 53 5.00 -10.92 15.40
C PRO A 53 5.83 -10.58 16.65
N VAL A 54 7.01 -11.20 16.81
CA VAL A 54 7.91 -10.99 17.95
C VAL A 54 8.48 -9.56 18.02
N GLU A 55 8.56 -8.87 16.89
CA GLU A 55 9.16 -7.53 16.83
C GLU A 55 8.19 -6.45 17.33
N ASN A 56 6.89 -6.75 17.45
CA ASN A 56 5.85 -5.81 17.90
C ASN A 56 5.86 -4.46 17.16
N GLN A 57 6.31 -4.43 15.89
CA GLN A 57 6.29 -3.24 15.06
C GLN A 57 5.03 -3.22 14.19
N GLY A 58 4.45 -2.03 14.04
CA GLY A 58 3.33 -1.80 13.14
C GLY A 58 3.74 -1.84 11.66
N PRO A 59 2.77 -1.92 10.74
CA PRO A 59 3.04 -1.95 9.30
C PRO A 59 3.70 -0.65 8.82
N ARG A 60 4.75 -0.80 8.01
CA ARG A 60 5.51 0.31 7.43
C ARG A 60 5.30 0.40 5.92
N LEU A 61 4.95 1.58 5.42
CA LEU A 61 4.97 1.85 3.99
C LEU A 61 6.43 1.84 3.50
N VAL A 62 6.76 0.92 2.61
CA VAL A 62 8.09 0.79 2.00
C VAL A 62 8.16 1.72 0.80
N SER A 63 7.30 1.51 -0.19
CA SER A 63 7.23 2.26 -1.44
C SER A 63 5.79 2.31 -1.97
N PHE A 64 5.55 3.13 -2.98
CA PHE A 64 4.23 3.24 -3.63
C PHE A 64 4.36 3.68 -5.10
N GLN A 65 3.30 3.44 -5.86
CA GLN A 65 3.10 3.94 -7.22
C GLN A 65 1.75 4.66 -7.29
N THR A 66 1.74 5.87 -7.86
CA THR A 66 0.52 6.69 -8.07
C THR A 66 0.08 6.67 -9.54
N GLY A 67 -1.04 7.32 -9.85
CA GLY A 67 -1.54 7.43 -11.22
C GLY A 67 -1.97 6.08 -11.84
N LYS A 68 -2.38 5.11 -11.01
CA LYS A 68 -2.88 3.83 -11.48
C LYS A 68 -4.38 3.90 -11.74
N THR A 69 -4.84 2.97 -12.54
CA THR A 69 -6.24 2.75 -12.90
C THR A 69 -6.74 1.44 -12.29
N ARG A 70 -8.06 1.20 -12.42
CA ARG A 70 -8.68 -0.05 -11.96
C ARG A 70 -8.11 -1.29 -12.64
N ASP A 71 -7.68 -1.19 -13.89
CA ASP A 71 -7.27 -2.34 -14.70
C ASP A 71 -5.76 -2.60 -14.67
N ASP A 72 -4.96 -1.67 -14.14
CA ASP A 72 -3.52 -1.88 -13.98
C ASP A 72 -3.21 -3.12 -13.13
N PRO A 73 -2.35 -4.04 -13.59
CA PRO A 73 -2.03 -5.23 -12.82
C PRO A 73 -1.26 -4.86 -11.55
N LEU A 74 -1.58 -5.51 -10.43
CA LEU A 74 -0.79 -5.41 -9.21
C LEU A 74 0.46 -6.30 -9.35
N THR A 75 1.61 -5.70 -9.63
CA THR A 75 2.90 -6.38 -9.78
C THR A 75 3.82 -6.12 -8.58
N TYR A 76 4.94 -6.85 -8.50
CA TYR A 76 6.00 -6.55 -7.54
C TYR A 76 6.81 -5.32 -7.99
N PHE A 77 7.21 -4.48 -7.03
CA PHE A 77 8.02 -3.27 -7.19
C PHE A 77 8.72 -2.86 -5.88
#